data_AF-A0A1Q7DBI5-F1
#
_entry.id   AF-A0A1Q7DBI5-F1
#
_cell.length_a   1.000
_cell.length_b   1.000
_cell.length_c   1.000
_cell.angle_alpha   90.00
_cell.angle_beta   90.00
_cell.angle_gamma   90.00
#
_symmetry.space_group_name_H-M   'P 1'
#
loop_
_entity.id
_entity.type
_entity.pdbx_description
1 polymer ?
#
loop_
_entity_poly.entity_id
_entity_poly.type
_entity_poly.pdbx_seq_one_letter_code
_entity_poly.pdbx_strand_id
1 'polypeptide(L)' 'MAGAAALLAACAANLTPAQWRAWDALQDCRALAPTATISQLPAQGGVRFKSRDDEREIMARCLNERHGYSIH' A
#
# COMPACT_ATOMS: atom_id res chain seq x y z
N MET A 1 -7.08 2.77 40.61
CA MET A 1 -7.37 1.70 39.64
C MET A 1 -6.49 1.95 38.42
N ALA A 2 -5.38 1.22 38.31
CA ALA A 2 -4.58 1.18 37.10
C ALA A 2 -5.31 0.29 36.08
N GLY A 3 -5.48 0.74 34.84
CA GLY A 3 -6.27 0.00 33.88
C GLY A 3 -6.16 0.53 32.44
N ALA A 4 -5.09 0.12 31.77
CA ALA A 4 -5.16 -0.32 30.37
C ALA A 4 -5.54 0.68 29.25
N ALA A 5 -5.16 1.97 29.34
CA ALA A 5 -5.25 2.87 28.17
C ALA A 5 -3.95 2.97 27.34
N ALA A 6 -2.84 2.39 27.81
CA ALA A 6 -1.50 2.67 27.27
C ALA A 6 -0.92 1.61 26.30
N LEU A 7 -1.71 0.61 25.87
CA LEU A 7 -1.18 -0.51 25.05
C LEU A 7 -1.73 -0.62 23.63
N LEU A 8 -2.52 0.35 23.14
CA LEU A 8 -2.99 0.35 21.74
C LEU A 8 -2.32 1.41 20.84
N ALA A 9 -1.41 2.23 21.37
CA ALA A 9 -0.71 3.25 20.59
C ALA A 9 0.63 2.77 19.97
N ALA A 10 0.91 1.46 20.00
CA ALA A 10 2.21 0.91 19.58
C ALA A 10 2.20 0.19 18.21
N CYS A 11 1.18 0.35 17.37
CA CYS A 11 1.15 -0.34 16.07
C CYS A 11 0.60 0.48 14.88
N ALA A 12 0.58 1.80 14.98
CA ALA A 12 0.52 2.63 13.79
C ALA A 12 1.95 3.06 13.49
N ALA A 13 2.69 2.26 12.71
CA ALA A 13 3.87 2.80 12.05
C ALA A 13 3.42 4.08 11.36
N ASN A 14 3.92 5.24 11.82
CA ASN A 14 3.54 6.54 11.27
C ASN A 14 3.98 6.58 9.81
N LEU A 15 3.10 6.10 8.92
CA LEU A 15 3.32 6.16 7.49
C LEU A 15 3.46 7.63 7.14
N THR A 16 4.51 7.98 6.41
CA THR A 16 4.64 9.33 5.87
C THR A 16 3.44 9.62 4.96
N PRO A 17 3.09 10.90 4.73
CA PRO A 17 2.02 11.23 3.79
C PRO A 17 2.20 10.58 2.41
N ALA A 18 3.45 10.41 1.95
CA ALA A 18 3.76 9.72 0.70
C ALA A 18 3.45 8.22 0.78
N GLN A 19 3.78 7.55 1.90
CA GLN A 19 3.44 6.15 2.11
C GLN A 19 1.92 5.94 2.22
N TRP A 20 1.19 6.86 2.85
CA TRP A 20 -0.27 6.83 2.89
C TRP A 20 -0.89 6.89 1.50
N ARG A 21 -0.43 7.80 0.64
CA ARG A 21 -0.90 7.88 -0.76
C ARG A 21 -0.58 6.63 -1.55
N ALA A 22 0.58 6.02 -1.32
CA ALA A 22 0.98 4.79 -1.99
C ALA A 22 0.17 3.57 -1.52
N TRP A 23 -0.17 3.52 -0.23
CA TRP A 23 -1.08 2.52 0.32
C TRP A 23 -2.49 2.67 -0.29
N ASP A 24 -3.02 3.89 -0.30
CA ASP A 24 -4.36 4.19 -0.79
C ASP A 24 -4.51 3.87 -2.29
N ALA A 25 -3.53 4.27 -3.09
CA ALA A 25 -3.46 3.92 -4.51
C ALA A 25 -3.46 2.40 -4.75
N LEU A 26 -2.74 1.64 -3.90
CA LEU A 26 -2.78 0.18 -3.98
C LEU A 26 -4.15 -0.37 -3.61
N GLN A 27 -4.80 0.13 -2.55
CA GLN A 27 -6.13 -0.35 -2.18
C GLN A 27 -7.18 -0.06 -3.25
N ASP A 28 -7.11 1.09 -3.93
CA ASP A 28 -7.99 1.40 -5.06
C ASP A 28 -7.78 0.38 -6.21
N CYS A 29 -6.53 0.11 -6.56
CA CYS A 29 -6.21 -0.83 -7.64
C CYS A 29 -6.44 -2.31 -7.29
N ARG A 30 -6.56 -2.67 -6.00
CA ARG A 30 -6.88 -4.06 -5.59
C ARG A 30 -8.26 -4.52 -6.05
N ALA A 31 -9.18 -3.62 -6.37
CA ALA A 31 -10.46 -3.99 -6.98
C ALA A 31 -10.27 -4.70 -8.34
N LEU A 32 -9.18 -4.41 -9.05
CA LEU A 32 -8.82 -5.02 -10.33
C LEU A 32 -7.81 -6.17 -10.20
N ALA A 33 -7.00 -6.15 -9.14
CA ALA A 33 -6.00 -7.17 -8.81
C ALA A 33 -6.14 -7.60 -7.34
N PRO A 34 -7.15 -8.41 -6.98
CA PRO A 34 -7.48 -8.72 -5.59
C PRO A 34 -6.37 -9.48 -4.86
N THR A 35 -5.48 -10.16 -5.59
CA THR A 35 -4.34 -10.88 -5.02
C THR A 35 -3.15 -9.97 -4.72
N ALA A 36 -3.19 -8.71 -5.15
CA ALA A 36 -2.13 -7.75 -4.88
C ALA A 36 -2.04 -7.45 -3.38
N THR A 37 -0.86 -7.68 -2.82
CA THR A 37 -0.51 -7.48 -1.41
C THR A 37 0.73 -6.61 -1.32
N ILE A 38 0.72 -5.63 -0.43
CA ILE A 38 1.88 -4.75 -0.21
C ILE A 38 3.02 -5.58 0.37
N SER A 39 4.18 -5.53 -0.27
CA SER A 39 5.42 -6.06 0.27
C SER A 39 6.23 -4.98 0.97
N GLN A 40 6.30 -3.76 0.41
CA GLN A 40 7.05 -2.64 0.98
C GLN A 40 6.44 -1.29 0.59
N LEU A 41 6.52 -0.32 1.50
CA LEU A 41 6.18 1.09 1.28
C LEU A 41 7.40 1.96 1.60
N PRO A 42 8.22 2.34 0.60
CA PRO A 42 9.39 3.16 0.83
C PRO A 42 9.01 4.52 1.43
N ALA A 43 9.85 5.05 2.32
CA ALA A 43 9.61 6.36 2.95
C ALA A 43 9.59 7.50 1.93
N GLN A 44 10.35 7.37 0.84
CA GLN A 44 10.36 8.29 -0.30
C GLN A 44 9.09 8.25 -1.17
N GLY A 45 8.15 7.35 -0.90
CA GLY A 45 6.95 7.12 -1.71
C GLY A 45 7.09 5.95 -2.69
N GLY A 46 5.99 5.62 -3.35
CA GLY A 46 5.86 4.42 -4.18
C GLY A 46 5.38 3.19 -3.42
N VAL A 47 5.03 2.14 -4.15
CA VAL A 47 4.53 0.89 -3.57
C VAL A 47 5.21 -0.30 -4.22
N ARG A 48 5.70 -1.24 -3.40
CA ARG A 48 6.07 -2.57 -3.87
C ARG A 48 5.00 -3.55 -3.42
N PHE A 49 4.56 -4.37 -4.34
CA PHE A 49 3.53 -5.36 -4.09
C PHE A 49 3.90 -6.70 -4.72
N LYS A 50 3.25 -7.75 -4.21
CA LYS A 50 3.22 -9.08 -4.82
C LYS A 50 1.79 -9.36 -5.25
N SER A 51 1.62 -9.91 -6.43
CA SER A 51 0.33 -10.40 -6.94
C SER A 51 0.58 -11.71 -7.69
N ARG A 52 -0.49 -12.35 -8.15
CA ARG A 52 -0.35 -13.37 -9.19
C ARG A 52 0.17 -12.74 -10.50
N ASP A 53 0.77 -13.57 -11.34
CA ASP A 53 1.42 -13.10 -12.58
C ASP A 53 0.43 -12.51 -13.60
N ASP A 54 -0.78 -13.08 -13.68
CA ASP A 54 -1.88 -12.60 -14.51
C ASP A 54 -2.44 -11.25 -14.04
N GLU A 55 -2.41 -10.99 -12.73
CA GLU A 55 -2.87 -9.73 -12.14
C GLU A 55 -1.76 -8.66 -12.05
N ARG A 56 -0.49 -9.04 -12.22
CA ARG A 56 0.66 -8.13 -12.03
C ARG A 56 0.61 -6.94 -12.97
N GLU A 57 0.32 -7.20 -14.24
CA GLU A 57 0.27 -6.16 -15.27
C GLU A 57 -0.98 -5.27 -15.11
N ILE A 58 -2.12 -5.85 -14.71
CA ILE A 58 -3.35 -5.11 -14.39
C ILE A 58 -3.10 -4.13 -13.23
N MET A 59 -2.46 -4.61 -12.17
CA MET A 59 -2.12 -3.82 -11.00
C MET A 59 -1.14 -2.69 -11.36
N ALA A 60 -0.10 -3.02 -12.12
CA ALA A 60 0.91 -2.05 -12.53
C ALA A 60 0.32 -0.95 -13.42
N ARG A 61 -0.55 -1.34 -14.35
CA ARG A 61 -1.26 -0.41 -15.22
C ARG A 61 -2.20 0.51 -14.44
N CYS A 62 -2.98 -0.04 -13.51
CA CYS A 62 -3.86 0.77 -12.68
C CYS A 62 -3.10 1.82 -11.86
N LEU A 63 -2.03 1.40 -11.20
CA LEU A 63 -1.17 2.29 -10.40
C LEU A 63 -0.49 3.37 -11.26
N ASN A 64 -0.12 3.04 -12.50
CA ASN A 64 0.46 3.99 -13.43
C ASN A 64 -0.58 4.99 -13.97
N GLU A 65 -1.69 4.50 -14.52
CA GLU A 65 -2.70 5.34 -15.18
C GLU A 65 -3.48 6.22 -14.20
N ARG A 66 -3.80 5.71 -13.00
CA ARG A 66 -4.59 6.46 -12.00
C ARG A 66 -3.77 7.30 -11.05
N HIS A 67 -2.56 6.84 -10.71
CA HIS A 67 -1.78 7.43 -9.63
C HIS A 67 -0.37 7.85 -10.05
N GLY A 68 0.03 7.60 -11.30
CA GLY A 68 1.34 7.99 -11.83
C GLY A 68 2.52 7.17 -11.27
N TYR A 69 2.26 6.04 -10.61
CA TYR A 69 3.35 5.18 -10.12
C TYR A 69 3.98 4.40 -11.28
N SER A 70 5.28 4.57 -11.47
CA SER A 70 6.06 3.74 -12.39
C SER A 70 6.56 2.51 -11.65
N ILE A 71 6.14 1.34 -12.11
CA ILE A 71 6.52 0.06 -11.52
C ILE A 71 7.54 -0.55 -12.47
N HIS A 72 8.81 -0.44 -12.08
CA HIS A 72 9.95 -1.00 -12.81
C HIS A 72 10.30 -2.37 -12.25
#